data_AF-A0A9E4ZGB6-F1
#
_entry.id   AF-A0A9E4ZGB6-F1
#
_cell.length_a   1.000
_cell.length_b   1.000
_cell.length_c   1.000
_cell.angle_alpha   90.00
_cell.angle_beta   90.00
_cell.angle_gamma   90.00
#
_symmetry.space_group_name_H-M   'P 1'
#
loop_
_entity.id
_entity.type
_entity.pdbx_description
1 polymer ?
#
loop_
_entity_poly.entity_id
_entity_poly.type
_entity_poly.pdbx_seq_one_letter_code
_entity_poly.pdbx_strand_id
1 'polypeptide(L)' 'MLGRYEDAIECYENVHSSMELNSKYTIKWNKKGVAYYHMQKYEEAITCFAKVLNADPDYKDAKINMAAAMAKLKRDEA' A
#
# COMPACT_ATOMS: atom_id res chain seq x y z
N MET A 1 12.26 8.58 10.67
CA MET A 1 11.03 7.84 11.00
C MET A 1 11.01 6.46 10.33
N LEU A 2 11.83 5.50 10.79
CA LEU A 2 11.89 4.15 10.19
C LEU A 2 11.00 3.11 10.91
N GLY A 3 10.78 3.28 12.22
CA GLY A 3 10.04 2.28 13.02
C GLY A 3 8.55 2.10 12.68
N ARG A 4 7.89 3.06 12.03
CA ARG A 4 6.45 2.94 11.70
C ARG A 4 6.17 2.03 10.50
N TYR A 5 7.17 1.71 9.68
CA TYR A 5 7.00 0.85 8.50
C TYR A 5 7.16 -0.63 8.84
N GLU A 6 8.00 -0.95 9.82
CA GLU A 6 8.26 -2.31 10.28
C GLU A 6 7.03 -2.87 11.02
N ASP A 7 6.42 -2.06 11.90
CA ASP A 7 5.16 -2.41 12.58
C ASP A 7 4.00 -2.62 11.59
N ALA A 8 3.98 -1.83 10.51
CA ALA A 8 2.98 -1.98 9.47
C ALA A 8 3.12 -3.35 8.80
N ILE A 9 4.35 -3.75 8.43
CA ILE A 9 4.65 -5.05 7.82
C ILE A 9 4.24 -6.21 8.74
N GLU A 10 4.51 -6.12 10.05
CA GLU A 10 4.17 -7.17 11.01
C GLU A 10 2.64 -7.32 11.22
N CYS A 11 1.89 -6.22 11.16
CA CYS A 11 0.41 -6.27 11.21
C CYS A 11 -0.22 -6.92 9.96
N TYR A 12 0.54 -7.12 8.89
CA TYR A 12 0.04 -7.51 7.58
C TYR A 12 0.21 -9.01 7.25
N GLU A 13 1.11 -9.73 7.93
CA GLU A 13 1.32 -11.17 7.68
C GLU A 13 0.17 -12.08 8.17
N ASN A 14 -0.80 -11.56 8.91
CA ASN A 14 -1.84 -12.37 9.56
C ASN A 14 -3.18 -12.51 8.82
N VAL A 15 -3.34 -11.98 7.60
CA VAL A 15 -4.66 -11.96 6.92
C VAL A 15 -4.72 -12.97 5.77
N HIS A 16 -4.68 -14.25 6.11
CA HIS A 16 -5.02 -15.33 5.17
C HIS A 16 -6.55 -15.56 5.18
N SER A 17 -7.13 -15.77 3.99
CA SER A 17 -8.47 -16.34 3.73
C SER A 17 -9.63 -15.36 3.45
N SER A 18 -9.73 -14.89 2.20
CA SER A 18 -11.03 -14.68 1.52
C SER A 18 -10.82 -14.46 0.01
N MET A 19 -10.65 -15.56 -0.72
CA MET A 19 -10.22 -15.57 -2.12
C MET A 19 -11.26 -15.06 -3.14
N GLU A 20 -12.53 -14.85 -2.79
CA GLU A 20 -13.56 -14.55 -3.81
C GLU A 20 -14.04 -13.08 -3.88
N LEU A 21 -13.76 -12.25 -2.88
CA LEU A 21 -14.05 -10.79 -2.93
C LEU A 21 -12.87 -9.96 -3.47
N ASN A 22 -11.78 -10.65 -3.83
CA ASN A 22 -10.44 -10.10 -3.80
C ASN A 22 -10.15 -9.15 -4.98
N SER A 23 -10.36 -9.58 -6.24
CA SER A 23 -9.90 -8.81 -7.42
C SER A 23 -10.49 -7.38 -7.52
N LYS A 24 -11.80 -7.20 -7.36
CA LYS A 24 -12.43 -5.86 -7.45
C LYS A 24 -12.03 -4.96 -6.27
N TYR A 25 -11.88 -5.55 -5.08
CA TYR A 25 -11.42 -4.84 -3.89
C TYR A 25 -9.98 -4.33 -4.12
N THR A 26 -9.09 -5.20 -4.57
CA THR A 26 -7.68 -4.90 -4.84
C THR A 26 -7.53 -3.80 -5.89
N ILE A 27 -8.26 -3.88 -7.01
CA ILE A 27 -8.23 -2.83 -8.04
C ILE A 27 -8.70 -1.48 -7.49
N LYS A 28 -9.77 -1.47 -6.67
CA LYS A 28 -10.32 -0.23 -6.09
C LYS A 28 -9.30 0.44 -5.15
N TRP A 29 -8.65 -0.32 -4.28
CA TRP A 29 -7.64 0.22 -3.36
C TRP A 29 -6.38 0.65 -4.09
N ASN A 30 -5.93 -0.07 -5.13
CA ASN A 30 -4.82 0.35 -5.96
C ASN A 30 -5.10 1.71 -6.62
N LYS A 31 -6.26 1.87 -7.27
CA LYS A 31 -6.66 3.15 -7.88
C LYS A 31 -6.77 4.28 -6.87
N LYS A 32 -7.31 4.00 -5.67
CA LYS A 32 -7.39 4.98 -4.59
C LYS A 32 -6.00 5.42 -4.11
N GLY A 33 -5.07 4.47 -3.96
CA GLY A 33 -3.69 4.74 -3.60
C GLY A 33 -2.98 5.61 -4.63
N VAL A 34 -3.16 5.31 -5.93
CA VAL A 34 -2.63 6.12 -7.03
C VAL A 34 -3.19 7.55 -6.98
N ALA A 35 -4.49 7.72 -6.72
CA ALA A 35 -5.07 9.04 -6.57
C ALA A 35 -4.44 9.84 -5.42
N TYR A 36 -4.24 9.21 -4.25
CA TYR A 36 -3.54 9.86 -3.13
C TYR A 36 -2.08 10.18 -3.46
N TYR A 37 -1.38 9.29 -4.17
CA TYR A 37 -0.01 9.53 -4.63
C TYR A 37 0.08 10.81 -5.47
N HIS A 38 -0.84 11.00 -6.42
CA HIS A 38 -0.91 12.22 -7.23
C HIS A 38 -1.31 13.46 -6.44
N MET A 39 -2.02 13.30 -5.32
CA MET A 39 -2.33 14.37 -4.36
C MET A 39 -1.17 14.64 -3.37
N GLN A 40 0.00 14.00 -3.54
CA GLN A 40 1.15 14.08 -2.62
C GLN A 40 0.84 13.59 -1.19
N LYS A 41 -0.25 12.84 -1.04
CA LYS A 41 -0.69 12.22 0.22
C LYS A 41 -0.07 10.83 0.35
N TYR A 42 1.25 10.80 0.53
CA TYR A 42 2.01 9.55 0.40
C TYR A 42 1.72 8.54 1.51
N GLU A 43 1.43 8.98 2.73
CA GLU A 43 1.06 8.09 3.85
C GLU A 43 -0.28 7.37 3.57
N GLU A 44 -1.29 8.09 3.07
CA GLU A 44 -2.57 7.49 2.67
C GLU A 44 -2.43 6.59 1.43
N ALA A 45 -1.54 6.95 0.50
CA ALA A 45 -1.22 6.12 -0.67
C ALA A 45 -0.61 4.78 -0.23
N ILE A 46 0.39 4.81 0.65
CA ILE A 46 1.03 3.61 1.22
C ILE A 46 -0.01 2.74 1.92
N THR A 47 -0.89 3.33 2.71
CA THR A 47 -1.97 2.58 3.40
C THR A 47 -2.90 1.88 2.40
N CYS A 48 -3.21 2.52 1.26
CA CYS A 48 -4.05 1.91 0.23
C CYS A 48 -3.34 0.76 -0.49
N PHE A 49 -2.06 0.90 -0.82
CA PHE A 49 -1.27 -0.17 -1.44
C PHE A 49 -1.00 -1.32 -0.49
N ALA A 50 -0.81 -1.05 0.81
CA ALA A 50 -0.71 -2.09 1.83
C ALA A 50 -1.98 -2.95 1.88
N LYS A 51 -3.17 -2.33 1.83
CA LYS A 51 -4.44 -3.09 1.77
C LYS A 51 -4.57 -3.97 0.53
N VAL A 52 -3.98 -3.55 -0.59
CA VAL A 52 -3.88 -4.38 -1.80
C VAL A 52 -2.99 -5.58 -1.54
N LEU A 53 -1.80 -5.36 -0.99
CA LEU A 53 -0.82 -6.42 -0.74
C LEU A 53 -1.23 -7.40 0.37
N ASN A 54 -2.06 -6.97 1.32
CA ASN A 54 -2.65 -7.88 2.30
C ASN A 54 -3.65 -8.84 1.66
N ALA A 55 -4.33 -8.40 0.60
CA ALA A 55 -5.35 -9.18 -0.07
C ALA A 55 -4.76 -10.02 -1.21
N ASP A 56 -3.82 -9.44 -1.96
CA ASP A 56 -3.02 -10.09 -3.00
C ASP A 56 -1.55 -9.68 -2.83
N PRO A 57 -0.76 -10.46 -2.08
CA PRO A 57 0.65 -10.21 -1.86
C PRO A 57 1.49 -10.18 -3.13
N ASP A 58 0.99 -10.70 -4.26
CA ASP A 58 1.69 -10.74 -5.53
C ASP A 58 1.25 -9.64 -6.51
N TYR A 59 0.40 -8.72 -6.07
CA TYR A 59 -0.06 -7.59 -6.88
C TYR A 59 1.09 -6.60 -7.18
N LYS A 60 1.77 -6.82 -8.32
CA LYS A 60 3.01 -6.12 -8.72
C LYS A 60 2.86 -4.60 -8.72
N ASP A 61 1.76 -4.08 -9.27
CA ASP A 61 1.55 -2.63 -9.39
C ASP A 61 1.53 -1.95 -8.01
N ALA A 62 0.95 -2.61 -7.00
CA ALA A 62 0.89 -2.04 -5.65
C ALA A 62 2.26 -2.04 -4.98
N LYS A 63 3.10 -3.07 -5.19
CA LYS A 63 4.50 -3.06 -4.71
C LYS A 63 5.27 -1.88 -5.30
N ILE A 64 5.18 -1.69 -6.61
CA ILE A 64 5.84 -0.60 -7.34
C ILE A 64 5.34 0.76 -6.83
N ASN A 65 4.03 0.93 -6.74
CA ASN A 65 3.44 2.20 -6.31
C ASN A 65 3.72 2.52 -4.84
N MET A 66 3.74 1.51 -3.96
CA MET A 66 4.10 1.66 -2.55
C MET A 66 5.56 2.08 -2.39
N ALA A 67 6.48 1.45 -3.13
CA ALA A 67 7.89 1.83 -3.12
C ALA A 67 8.08 3.27 -3.63
N ALA A 68 7.38 3.67 -4.69
CA ALA A 68 7.40 5.04 -5.20
C ALA A 68 6.85 6.04 -4.17
N ALA A 69 5.76 5.71 -3.47
CA ALA A 69 5.19 6.54 -2.42
C ALA A 69 6.14 6.70 -1.23
N MET A 70 6.77 5.62 -0.76
CA MET A 70 7.77 5.67 0.31
C MET A 70 9.00 6.50 -0.07
N ALA A 71 9.47 6.39 -1.32
CA ALA A 71 10.61 7.18 -1.79
C ALA A 71 10.30 8.69 -1.84
N LYS A 72 9.03 9.05 -2.11
CA LYS A 72 8.58 10.44 -2.10
C LYS A 72 8.40 10.97 -0.68
N LEU A 73 7.76 10.20 0.20
CA LEU A 73 7.58 10.57 1.61
C LEU A 73 8.92 10.86 2.30
N LYS A 74 9.95 10.02 2.07
CA LYS A 74 11.31 10.26 2.58
C LYS A 74 11.98 11.52 2.04
N ARG A 75 11.59 12.02 0.86
CA ARG A 75 12.13 13.25 0.27
C ARG A 75 11.41 14.50 0.77
N ASP A 76 10.12 14.36 1.10
CA ASP A 76 9.32 15.47 1.61
C ASP A 76 9.55 15.70 3.12
N GLU A 77 10.05 14.69 3.84
CA GLU A 77 10.53 14.80 5.22
C GLU A 77 11.96 15.37 5.36
N ALA A 78 12.67 15.63 4.25
CA ALA A 78 14.07 16.08 4.22
C ALA A 78 14.20 17.57 3.88
#